data_AF-A0AAV7LQ37-F1
#
_entry.id   AF-A0AAV7LQ37-F1
#
_cell.length_a   1.000
_cell.length_b   1.000
_cell.length_c   1.000
_cell.angle_alpha   90.00
_cell.angle_beta   90.00
_cell.angle_gamma   90.00
#
_symmetry.space_group_name_H-M   'P 1'
#
loop_
_entity.id
_entity.type
_entity.pdbx_description
1 polymer ?
#
loop_
_entity_poly.entity_id
_entity_poly.type
_entity_poly.pdbx_seq_one_letter_code
_entity_poly.pdbx_strand_id
1 'polypeptide(L)'
;MAKLKIEAQQEERRAEREAKQAEAERAAKQIEAERAGAAAESALAEKKLLLAHELRLKELDLKAKQSESSNNGGSILTGPAGEKRVRIPKNVVPSFVVGDDIDKWLAAYEVALRAHEVPEGQWGVAMWGYVPPLGRETLLTLDQPDQNTYPLQKATLLAKFRLTP
;
A
#
# COMPACT_ATOMS: atom_id res chain seq x y z
N MET A 1 24.79 30.03 -85.26
CA MET A 1 25.42 30.59 -84.03
C MET A 1 24.40 30.85 -82.91
N ALA A 2 23.26 31.53 -83.15
CA ALA A 2 22.31 31.89 -82.08
C ALA A 2 21.54 30.70 -81.44
N LYS A 3 21.13 29.68 -82.21
CA LYS A 3 20.41 28.49 -81.70
C LYS A 3 21.22 27.67 -80.69
N LEU A 4 22.51 27.45 -80.97
CA LEU A 4 23.44 26.72 -80.10
C LEU A 4 23.62 27.39 -78.72
N LYS A 5 23.55 28.73 -78.64
CA LYS A 5 23.61 29.46 -77.35
C LYS A 5 22.33 29.30 -76.53
N ILE A 6 21.18 29.15 -77.18
CA ILE A 6 19.88 28.99 -76.51
C ILE A 6 19.75 27.55 -75.98
N GLU A 7 20.19 26.56 -76.76
CA GLU A 7 20.22 25.15 -76.34
C GLU A 7 21.16 24.95 -75.14
N ALA A 8 22.38 25.50 -75.19
CA ALA A 8 23.31 25.45 -74.06
C ALA A 8 22.74 26.10 -72.78
N GLN A 9 22.06 27.26 -72.89
CA GLN A 9 21.41 27.92 -71.75
C GLN A 9 20.17 27.18 -71.20
N GLN A 10 19.53 26.32 -71.99
CA GLN A 10 18.43 25.49 -71.53
C GLN A 10 18.94 24.22 -70.85
N GLU A 11 20.05 23.67 -71.33
CA GLU A 11 20.71 22.50 -70.77
C GLU A 11 21.34 22.83 -69.41
N GLU A 12 22.01 23.99 -69.29
CA GLU A 12 22.58 24.48 -68.03
C GLU A 12 21.47 24.75 -66.98
N ARG A 13 20.33 25.32 -67.40
CA ARG A 13 19.16 25.51 -66.53
C ARG A 13 18.47 24.20 -66.12
N ARG A 14 18.54 23.16 -66.94
CA ARG A 14 18.01 21.83 -66.57
C ARG A 14 18.95 21.16 -65.57
N ALA A 15 20.25 21.17 -65.83
CA ALA A 15 21.25 20.61 -64.92
C ALA A 15 21.21 21.27 -63.53
N GLU A 16 21.05 22.60 -63.48
CA GLU A 16 20.95 23.33 -62.20
C GLU A 16 19.66 22.98 -61.42
N ARG A 17 18.54 22.73 -62.14
CA ARG A 17 17.27 22.31 -61.53
C ARG A 17 17.32 20.87 -61.03
N GLU A 18 17.93 19.96 -61.78
CA GLU A 18 18.14 18.57 -61.36
C GLU A 18 19.08 18.49 -60.15
N ALA A 19 20.16 19.28 -60.13
CA ALA A 19 21.05 19.36 -58.98
C ALA A 19 20.32 19.87 -57.72
N LYS A 20 19.52 20.93 -57.84
CA LYS A 20 18.71 21.46 -56.73
C LYS A 20 17.63 20.48 -56.26
N GLN A 21 17.00 19.73 -57.16
CA GLN A 21 16.03 18.70 -56.78
C GLN A 21 16.70 17.53 -56.06
N ALA A 22 17.86 17.05 -56.55
CA ALA A 22 18.59 15.97 -55.90
C ALA A 22 19.11 16.36 -54.51
N GLU A 23 19.53 17.60 -54.32
CA GLU A 23 19.96 18.12 -53.01
C GLU A 23 18.78 18.24 -52.04
N ALA A 24 17.64 18.77 -52.51
CA ALA A 24 16.41 18.85 -51.72
C ALA A 24 15.87 17.46 -51.32
N GLU A 25 15.94 16.46 -52.22
CA GLU A 25 15.51 15.10 -51.94
C GLU A 25 16.43 14.40 -50.92
N ARG A 26 17.74 14.66 -50.97
CA ARG A 26 18.70 14.17 -49.96
C ARG A 26 18.44 14.79 -48.59
N ALA A 27 18.20 16.11 -48.54
CA ALA A 27 17.86 16.80 -47.30
C ALA A 27 16.54 16.30 -46.69
N ALA A 28 15.52 16.07 -47.52
CA ALA A 28 14.24 15.52 -47.07
C ALA A 28 14.39 14.12 -46.46
N LYS A 29 15.17 13.22 -47.10
CA LYS A 29 15.44 11.88 -46.58
C LYS A 29 16.21 11.89 -45.25
N GLN A 30 17.14 12.84 -45.06
CA GLN A 30 17.84 13.00 -43.78
C GLN A 30 16.90 13.46 -42.66
N ILE A 31 16.03 14.44 -42.93
CA ILE A 31 15.06 14.95 -41.94
C ILE A 31 14.07 13.84 -41.55
N GLU A 32 13.64 13.02 -42.50
CA GLU A 32 12.72 11.91 -42.23
C GLU A 32 13.39 10.81 -41.39
N ALA A 33 14.66 10.50 -41.65
CA ALA A 33 15.45 9.57 -40.85
C ALA A 33 15.70 10.09 -39.42
N GLU A 34 16.02 11.37 -39.25
CA GLU A 34 16.17 11.98 -37.92
C GLU A 34 14.86 12.00 -37.14
N ARG A 35 13.73 12.31 -37.79
CA ARG A 35 12.40 12.29 -37.15
C ARG A 35 12.00 10.88 -36.73
N ALA A 36 12.28 9.86 -37.55
CA ALA A 36 12.04 8.47 -37.19
C ALA A 36 12.91 8.02 -36.00
N GLY A 37 14.18 8.44 -35.96
CA GLY A 37 15.08 8.19 -34.82
C GLY A 37 14.60 8.84 -33.52
N ALA A 38 14.23 10.12 -33.58
CA ALA A 38 13.74 10.87 -32.41
C ALA A 38 12.43 10.28 -31.85
N ALA A 39 11.51 9.83 -32.72
CA ALA A 39 10.28 9.17 -32.29
C ALA A 39 10.55 7.82 -31.59
N ALA A 40 11.52 7.05 -32.09
CA ALA A 40 11.91 5.78 -31.48
C ALA A 40 12.55 5.96 -30.10
N GLU A 41 13.42 6.97 -29.93
CA GLU A 41 14.01 7.30 -28.63
C GLU A 41 12.97 7.78 -27.62
N SER A 42 12.02 8.61 -28.07
CA SER A 42 10.92 9.10 -27.22
C SER A 42 10.04 7.95 -26.72
N ALA A 43 9.64 7.01 -27.60
CA ALA A 43 8.87 5.84 -27.21
C ALA A 43 9.61 4.93 -26.23
N LEU A 44 10.94 4.80 -26.38
CA LEU A 44 11.78 4.00 -25.49
C LEU A 44 11.92 4.66 -24.12
N ALA A 45 12.03 6.00 -24.07
CA ALA A 45 12.04 6.78 -22.83
C ALA A 45 10.71 6.67 -22.08
N GLU A 46 9.57 6.79 -22.76
CA GLU A 46 8.24 6.62 -22.15
C GLU A 46 8.06 5.21 -21.58
N LYS A 47 8.46 4.18 -22.33
CA LYS A 47 8.38 2.79 -21.87
C LYS A 47 9.23 2.53 -20.63
N LYS A 48 10.42 3.12 -20.55
CA LYS A 48 11.28 3.06 -19.35
C LYS A 48 10.63 3.75 -18.15
N LEU A 49 9.99 4.90 -18.37
CA LEU A 49 9.34 5.68 -17.32
C LEU A 49 8.12 4.93 -16.75
N LEU A 50 7.31 4.31 -17.61
CA LEU A 50 6.20 3.44 -17.20
C LEU A 50 6.69 2.24 -16.37
N LEU A 51 7.74 1.56 -16.82
CA LEU A 51 8.32 0.42 -16.09
C LEU A 51 8.87 0.82 -14.72
N ALA A 52 9.51 2.00 -14.62
CA ALA A 52 9.97 2.53 -13.34
C ALA A 52 8.81 2.86 -12.40
N HIS A 53 7.70 3.38 -12.94
CA HIS A 53 6.48 3.63 -12.17
C HIS A 53 5.83 2.34 -11.67
N GLU A 54 5.74 1.31 -12.51
CA GLU A 54 5.21 -0.01 -12.12
C GLU A 54 6.05 -0.66 -11.02
N LEU A 55 7.38 -0.59 -11.14
CA LEU A 55 8.29 -1.09 -10.10
C LEU A 55 8.08 -0.35 -8.79
N ARG A 56 7.98 0.98 -8.82
CA ARG A 56 7.74 1.80 -7.63
C ARG A 56 6.39 1.50 -6.98
N LEU A 57 5.35 1.24 -7.77
CA LEU A 57 4.05 0.82 -7.25
C LEU A 57 4.13 -0.56 -6.59
N LYS A 58 4.84 -1.53 -7.19
CA LYS A 58 5.08 -2.85 -6.59
C LYS A 58 5.89 -2.75 -5.30
N GLU A 59 6.91 -1.90 -5.24
CA GLU A 59 7.67 -1.64 -4.01
C GLU A 59 6.82 -1.01 -2.92
N LEU A 60 5.93 -0.08 -3.28
CA LEU A 60 4.98 0.51 -2.34
C LEU A 60 3.96 -0.51 -1.85
N ASP A 61 3.47 -1.41 -2.71
CA ASP A 61 2.56 -2.49 -2.31
C ASP A 61 3.25 -3.53 -1.40
N LEU A 62 4.51 -3.87 -1.68
CA LEU A 62 5.32 -4.71 -0.79
C LEU A 62 5.59 -4.02 0.54
N LYS A 63 5.91 -2.71 0.54
CA LYS A 63 6.06 -1.92 1.76
C LYS A 63 4.75 -1.78 2.54
N ALA A 64 3.61 -1.66 1.85
CA ALA A 64 2.29 -1.65 2.47
C ALA A 64 1.96 -3.00 3.11
N LYS A 65 2.25 -4.12 2.44
CA LYS A 65 2.10 -5.47 3.01
C LYS A 65 3.04 -5.72 4.19
N GLN A 66 4.28 -5.24 4.11
CA GLN A 66 5.24 -5.34 5.22
C GLN A 66 4.87 -4.42 6.39
N SER A 67 4.37 -3.22 6.13
CA SER A 67 3.88 -2.31 7.17
C SER A 67 2.55 -2.77 7.75
N GLU A 68 1.69 -3.46 6.99
CA GLU A 68 0.54 -4.18 7.52
C GLU A 68 0.97 -5.34 8.42
N SER A 69 2.09 -6.02 8.11
CA SER A 69 2.68 -7.05 8.98
C SER A 69 3.36 -6.47 10.23
N SER A 70 3.91 -5.25 10.17
CA SER A 70 4.63 -4.62 11.30
C SER A 70 3.78 -3.67 12.17
N ASN A 71 2.78 -2.98 11.61
CA ASN A 71 1.86 -2.09 12.35
C ASN A 71 0.55 -2.79 12.77
N ASN A 72 0.25 -3.98 12.23
CA ASN A 72 -0.69 -4.90 12.89
C ASN A 72 0.03 -5.79 13.91
N GLY A 73 0.69 -5.18 14.89
CA GLY A 73 0.80 -5.76 16.22
C GLY A 73 -0.59 -5.85 16.87
N GLY A 74 -1.54 -6.51 16.22
CA GLY A 74 -2.67 -7.14 16.89
C GLY A 74 -2.16 -8.52 17.24
N SER A 75 -2.13 -8.85 18.53
CA SER A 75 -1.64 -10.13 19.03
C SER A 75 -2.25 -11.27 18.21
N ILE A 76 -1.44 -11.95 17.40
CA ILE A 76 -1.85 -13.16 16.70
C ILE A 76 -1.84 -14.28 17.74
N LEU A 77 -2.95 -14.43 18.47
CA LEU A 77 -3.17 -15.60 19.31
C LEU A 77 -3.64 -16.74 18.41
N THR A 78 -2.70 -17.64 18.10
CA THR A 78 -2.88 -18.79 17.22
C THR A 78 -3.71 -19.84 17.95
N GLY A 79 -5.03 -19.88 17.72
CA GLY A 79 -5.89 -20.99 18.14
C GLY A 79 -5.72 -22.23 17.24
N PRO A 80 -6.04 -23.44 17.74
CA PRO A 80 -5.95 -24.69 16.98
C PRO A 80 -6.87 -24.68 15.75
N ALA A 81 -6.43 -25.36 14.70
CA ALA A 81 -6.98 -25.28 13.34
C ALA A 81 -8.52 -25.50 13.28
N GLY A 82 -9.25 -24.47 12.84
CA GLY A 82 -10.68 -24.58 12.52
C GLY A 82 -11.54 -23.38 12.90
N GLU A 83 -11.11 -22.55 13.87
CA GLU A 83 -11.87 -21.37 14.26
C GLU A 83 -11.65 -20.19 13.30
N LYS A 84 -12.75 -19.67 12.73
CA LYS A 84 -12.75 -18.38 12.04
C LYS A 84 -12.18 -17.33 13.00
N ARG A 85 -11.00 -16.81 12.68
CA ARG A 85 -10.34 -15.75 13.45
C ARG A 85 -11.15 -14.48 13.34
N VAL A 86 -11.85 -14.12 14.41
CA VAL A 86 -12.60 -12.86 14.45
C VAL A 86 -11.62 -11.71 14.66
N ARG A 87 -11.32 -11.01 13.56
CA ARG A 87 -10.45 -9.83 13.59
C ARG A 87 -11.28 -8.62 14.04
N ILE A 88 -11.20 -8.27 15.31
CA ILE A 88 -11.78 -7.01 15.79
C ILE A 88 -10.88 -5.86 15.30
N PRO A 89 -11.41 -4.91 14.50
CA PRO A 89 -10.64 -3.75 14.10
C PRO A 89 -10.20 -2.96 15.34
N LYS A 90 -8.92 -2.58 15.42
CA LYS A 90 -8.32 -1.87 16.56
C LYS A 90 -9.00 -0.53 16.91
N ASN A 91 -9.86 -0.01 16.04
CA ASN A 91 -10.58 1.25 16.23
C ASN A 91 -11.98 1.06 16.85
N VAL A 92 -12.41 -0.17 17.09
CA VAL A 92 -13.75 -0.48 17.58
C VAL A 92 -13.85 -0.33 19.09
N VAL A 93 -12.82 -0.79 19.80
CA VAL A 93 -12.75 -0.72 21.26
C VAL A 93 -11.63 0.24 21.63
N PRO A 94 -11.90 1.31 22.40
CA PRO A 94 -10.83 2.16 22.93
C PRO A 94 -9.96 1.36 23.91
N SER A 95 -8.65 1.54 23.87
CA SER A 95 -7.76 0.94 24.87
C SER A 95 -8.08 1.50 26.26
N PHE A 96 -8.00 0.64 27.29
CA PHE A 96 -8.16 1.08 28.67
C PHE A 96 -6.98 1.95 29.08
N VAL A 97 -7.25 3.08 29.73
CA VAL A 97 -6.25 3.97 30.31
C VAL A 97 -6.32 3.86 31.83
N VAL A 98 -5.17 3.72 32.49
CA VAL A 98 -5.11 3.65 33.96
C VAL A 98 -5.55 4.99 34.53
N GLY A 99 -6.58 4.99 35.39
CA GLY A 99 -7.24 6.18 35.91
C GLY A 99 -8.64 6.41 35.33
N ASP A 100 -9.00 5.73 34.24
CA ASP A 100 -10.37 5.71 33.74
C ASP A 100 -11.24 4.74 34.53
N ASP A 101 -12.55 4.99 34.50
CA ASP A 101 -13.57 4.14 35.08
C ASP A 101 -13.62 2.77 34.36
N ILE A 102 -13.06 1.75 35.02
CA ILE A 102 -12.97 0.39 34.51
C ILE A 102 -14.36 -0.23 34.22
N ASP A 103 -15.38 0.13 35.00
CA ASP A 103 -16.74 -0.38 34.81
C ASP A 103 -17.32 0.15 33.49
N LYS A 104 -17.13 1.45 33.20
CA LYS A 104 -17.53 2.05 31.91
C LYS A 104 -16.77 1.46 30.74
N TRP A 105 -15.47 1.27 30.89
CA TRP A 105 -14.65 0.69 29.83
C TRP A 105 -15.08 -0.75 29.51
N LEU A 106 -15.29 -1.59 30.52
CA LEU A 106 -15.78 -2.96 30.33
C LEU A 106 -17.16 -3.01 29.69
N ALA A 107 -18.06 -2.10 30.05
CA ALA A 107 -19.37 -2.01 29.40
C ALA A 107 -19.24 -1.66 27.91
N ALA A 108 -18.41 -0.68 27.56
CA ALA A 108 -18.14 -0.30 26.17
C ALA A 108 -17.50 -1.46 25.39
N TYR A 109 -16.56 -2.18 26.02
CA TYR A 109 -15.92 -3.37 25.49
C TYR A 109 -16.94 -4.46 25.12
N GLU A 110 -17.81 -4.85 26.05
CA GLU A 110 -18.83 -5.88 25.82
C GLU A 110 -19.83 -5.48 24.74
N VAL A 111 -20.27 -4.22 24.73
CA VAL A 111 -21.18 -3.69 23.69
C VAL A 111 -20.53 -3.79 22.31
N ALA A 112 -19.27 -3.40 22.19
CA ALA A 112 -18.52 -3.50 20.96
C ALA A 112 -18.36 -4.96 20.49
N LEU A 113 -18.02 -5.88 21.38
CA LEU A 113 -17.89 -7.29 21.01
C LEU A 113 -19.20 -7.91 20.53
N ARG A 114 -20.32 -7.56 21.16
CA ARG A 114 -21.66 -7.99 20.71
C ARG A 114 -22.02 -7.39 19.35
N ALA A 115 -21.74 -6.10 19.14
CA ALA A 115 -22.01 -5.43 17.87
C ALA A 115 -21.23 -6.03 16.70
N HIS A 116 -20.07 -6.63 16.98
CA HIS A 116 -19.22 -7.31 16.00
C HIS A 116 -19.36 -8.83 16.00
N GLU A 117 -20.39 -9.37 16.66
CA GLU A 117 -20.70 -10.80 16.70
C GLU A 117 -19.51 -11.67 17.12
N VAL A 118 -18.68 -11.18 18.04
CA VAL A 118 -17.52 -11.93 18.54
C VAL A 118 -18.00 -13.04 19.46
N PRO A 119 -17.61 -14.31 19.25
CA PRO A 119 -17.96 -15.41 20.16
C PRO A 119 -17.47 -15.16 21.58
N GLU A 120 -18.32 -15.37 22.59
CA GLU A 120 -17.99 -15.12 24.00
C GLU A 120 -16.73 -15.85 24.49
N GLY A 121 -16.47 -17.06 23.96
CA GLY A 121 -15.24 -17.81 24.24
C GLY A 121 -13.95 -17.10 23.81
N GLN A 122 -14.03 -16.16 22.88
CA GLN A 122 -12.89 -15.39 22.38
C GLN A 122 -12.74 -14.01 23.04
N TRP A 123 -13.68 -13.61 23.91
CA TRP A 123 -13.65 -12.28 24.54
C TRP A 123 -12.42 -12.11 25.42
N GLY A 124 -12.07 -13.12 26.22
CA GLY A 124 -10.89 -13.05 27.08
C GLY A 124 -9.60 -12.90 26.29
N VAL A 125 -9.47 -13.66 25.20
CA VAL A 125 -8.34 -13.61 24.25
C VAL A 125 -8.22 -12.23 23.61
N ALA A 126 -9.34 -11.67 23.16
CA ALA A 126 -9.39 -10.34 22.55
C ALA A 126 -9.02 -9.23 23.54
N MET A 127 -9.39 -9.36 24.81
CA MET A 127 -9.21 -8.33 25.83
C MET A 127 -7.74 -7.96 26.06
N TRP A 128 -6.81 -8.92 25.91
CA TRP A 128 -5.36 -8.68 26.01
C TRP A 128 -4.87 -7.55 25.10
N GLY A 129 -5.49 -7.37 23.92
CA GLY A 129 -5.12 -6.31 22.98
C GLY A 129 -5.46 -4.89 23.45
N TYR A 130 -6.43 -4.74 24.34
CA TYR A 130 -7.00 -3.45 24.73
C TYR A 130 -6.67 -3.02 26.16
N VAL A 131 -6.13 -3.93 26.97
CA VAL A 131 -5.69 -3.67 28.34
C VAL A 131 -4.23 -3.17 28.34
N PRO A 132 -3.89 -2.13 29.14
CA PRO A 132 -2.53 -1.61 29.26
C PRO A 132 -1.59 -2.61 29.95
N PRO A 133 -0.26 -2.41 29.90
CA PRO A 133 0.72 -3.35 30.47
C PRO A 133 0.41 -3.77 31.91
N LEU A 134 0.03 -2.83 32.77
CA LEU A 134 -0.32 -3.10 34.18
C LEU A 134 -1.53 -4.04 34.34
N GLY A 135 -2.52 -3.91 33.46
CA GLY A 135 -3.68 -4.81 33.48
C GLY A 135 -3.33 -6.18 32.90
N ARG A 136 -2.41 -6.25 31.93
CA ARG A 136 -1.89 -7.54 31.43
C ARG A 136 -1.12 -8.28 32.50
N GLU A 137 -0.26 -7.59 33.27
CA GLU A 137 0.43 -8.17 34.43
C GLU A 137 -0.58 -8.72 35.46
N THR A 138 -1.67 -7.99 35.68
CA THR A 138 -2.76 -8.43 36.57
C THR A 138 -3.47 -9.68 36.04
N LEU A 139 -3.61 -9.83 34.72
CA LEU A 139 -4.20 -11.04 34.12
C LEU A 139 -3.22 -12.22 34.11
N LEU A 140 -1.90 -11.97 34.10
CA LEU A 140 -0.88 -13.01 34.18
C LEU A 140 -0.83 -13.70 35.55
N THR A 141 -1.40 -13.11 36.61
CA THR A 141 -1.51 -13.78 37.92
C THR A 141 -2.57 -14.89 37.95
N LEU A 142 -3.36 -15.04 36.90
CA LEU A 142 -4.30 -16.15 36.75
C LEU A 142 -3.51 -17.40 36.34
N ASP A 143 -3.00 -18.11 37.35
CA ASP A 143 -2.01 -19.20 37.29
C ASP A 143 -2.47 -20.46 36.52
N GLN A 144 -3.71 -20.48 36.01
CA GLN A 144 -4.29 -21.63 35.30
C GLN A 144 -4.81 -21.23 33.91
N PRO A 145 -4.10 -21.59 32.81
CA PRO A 145 -4.51 -21.25 31.45
C PRO A 145 -5.88 -21.85 31.07
N ASP A 146 -6.24 -23.02 31.61
CA ASP A 146 -7.50 -23.72 31.31
C ASP A 146 -8.74 -23.11 32.02
N GLN A 147 -8.53 -22.22 32.99
CA GLN A 147 -9.60 -21.51 33.71
C GLN A 147 -9.66 -20.02 33.35
N ASN A 148 -8.83 -19.58 32.40
CA ASN A 148 -8.66 -18.18 32.02
C ASN A 148 -9.80 -17.68 31.12
N THR A 149 -11.01 -17.71 31.66
CA THR A 149 -12.25 -17.30 31.01
C THR A 149 -12.46 -15.79 31.12
N TYR A 150 -13.20 -15.21 30.18
CA TYR A 150 -13.54 -13.79 30.20
C TYR A 150 -14.15 -13.32 31.55
N PRO A 151 -15.12 -14.03 32.17
CA PRO A 151 -15.66 -13.63 33.46
C PRO A 151 -14.62 -13.53 34.58
N LEU A 152 -13.65 -14.45 34.60
CA LEU A 152 -12.58 -14.45 35.60
C LEU A 152 -11.65 -13.24 35.38
N GLN A 153 -11.21 -13.04 34.15
CA GLN A 153 -10.36 -11.89 33.78
C GLN A 153 -11.05 -10.55 34.09
N LYS A 154 -12.35 -10.43 33.77
CA LYS A 154 -13.18 -9.27 34.10
C LYS A 154 -13.18 -9.00 35.61
N ALA A 155 -13.45 -10.03 36.42
CA ALA A 155 -13.45 -9.91 37.88
C ALA A 155 -12.09 -9.48 38.43
N THR A 156 -10.98 -10.01 37.90
CA THR A 156 -9.63 -9.64 38.32
C THR A 156 -9.29 -8.18 37.97
N LEU A 157 -9.64 -7.72 36.77
CA LEU A 157 -9.43 -6.32 36.37
C LEU A 157 -10.27 -5.37 37.23
N LEU A 158 -11.53 -5.72 37.47
CA LEU A 158 -12.39 -4.96 38.38
C LEU A 158 -11.79 -4.88 39.78
N ALA A 159 -11.35 -5.99 40.36
CA ALA A 159 -10.75 -6.00 41.69
C ALA A 159 -9.50 -5.10 41.78
N LYS A 160 -8.68 -5.06 40.73
CA LYS A 160 -7.46 -4.25 40.68
C LYS A 160 -7.74 -2.77 40.46
N PHE A 161 -8.49 -2.42 39.43
CA PHE A 161 -8.64 -1.04 38.96
C PHE A 161 -9.81 -0.28 39.59
N ARG A 162 -10.80 -0.97 40.17
CA ARG A 162 -11.88 -0.32 40.93
C ARG A 162 -11.42 0.19 42.29
N LEU A 163 -10.34 -0.39 42.83
CA LEU A 163 -9.75 -0.01 44.12
C LEU A 163 -8.54 0.92 43.99
N THR A 164 -8.14 1.27 42.76
CA THR A 164 -7.05 2.21 42.51
C THR A 164 -7.67 3.58 42.21
N PRO A 165 -7.63 4.55 43.14
CA PRO A 165 -8.15 5.91 42.91
C PRO A 165 -7.34 6.68 41.87
#